data_AF-A0A7C5X5X6-F1
#
_entry.id   AF-A0A7C5X5X6-F1
#
_cell.length_a   1.000
_cell.length_b   1.000
_cell.length_c   1.000
_cell.angle_alpha   90.00
_cell.angle_beta   90.00
_cell.angle_gamma   90.00
#
_symmetry.space_group_name_H-M   'P 1'
#
loop_
_entity.id
_entity.type
_entity.pdbx_description
1 polymer ?
#
loop_
_entity_poly.entity_id
_entity_poly.type
_entity_poly.pdbx_seq_one_letter_code
_entity_poly.pdbx_strand_id
1 'polypeptide(L)'
;MELGGRFREEISVEYYIGYGNSWSRLLALKLFMGRPPFYRRWVEVFLVMPRIELRGRVIVFLGSDLERDFIDCLSQKVLPAEKLFIEYLYDAETAKALELGVPPHLTRLGFMLFENGFTWFKNLYYPEGFMEGGPKLQAEKPIGGEAKIKQLKELCSEALDFVETIEKYLEESNYRDILVKAYLRAKALLNGVCVGLL
;
A
#
# COMPACT_ATOMS: atom_id res chain seq x y z
N MET A 1 0.13 -23.06 -4.69
CA MET A 1 -0.38 -23.71 -5.92
C MET A 1 -0.55 -22.61 -6.95
N GLU A 2 0.03 -22.75 -8.14
CA GLU A 2 -0.12 -21.76 -9.21
C GLU A 2 -1.37 -22.10 -10.02
N LEU A 3 -2.29 -21.14 -10.10
CA LEU A 3 -3.48 -21.26 -10.94
C LEU A 3 -3.37 -20.23 -12.08
N GLY A 4 -3.63 -20.67 -13.31
CA GLY A 4 -3.67 -19.76 -14.46
C GLY A 4 -4.73 -18.66 -14.24
N GLY A 5 -4.40 -17.44 -14.64
CA GLY A 5 -5.29 -16.28 -14.54
C GLY A 5 -6.15 -16.07 -15.79
N ARG A 6 -6.73 -14.87 -15.90
CA ARG A 6 -7.55 -14.49 -17.06
C ARG A 6 -6.74 -14.46 -18.37
N PHE A 7 -5.45 -14.14 -18.27
CA PHE A 7 -4.53 -14.08 -19.39
C PHE A 7 -3.44 -15.15 -19.28
N ARG A 8 -2.83 -15.54 -20.41
CA ARG A 8 -1.71 -16.50 -20.41
C ARG A 8 -0.50 -16.01 -19.59
N GLU A 9 -0.33 -14.70 -19.46
CA GLU A 9 0.73 -14.09 -18.66
C GLU A 9 0.30 -13.80 -17.22
N GLU A 10 -0.93 -14.16 -16.84
CA GLU A 10 -1.45 -13.96 -15.48
C GLU A 10 -1.37 -15.27 -14.69
N ILE A 11 -0.85 -15.19 -13.47
CA ILE A 11 -0.82 -16.29 -12.50
C ILE A 11 -1.38 -15.82 -11.16
N SER A 12 -2.05 -16.73 -10.46
CA SER A 12 -2.51 -16.53 -9.09
C SER A 12 -1.72 -17.43 -8.14
N VAL A 13 -1.27 -16.86 -7.03
CA VAL A 13 -0.48 -17.54 -5.99
C VAL A 13 -1.11 -17.26 -4.64
N GLU A 14 -1.43 -18.29 -3.88
CA GLU A 14 -1.90 -18.16 -2.50
C GLU A 14 -0.77 -18.43 -1.50
N TYR A 15 -0.67 -17.57 -0.49
CA TYR A 15 0.27 -17.69 0.61
C TYR A 15 -0.45 -18.22 1.84
N TYR A 16 0.16 -19.19 2.50
CA TYR A 16 -0.38 -19.85 3.69
C TYR A 16 0.60 -19.69 4.85
N ILE A 17 0.05 -19.54 6.05
CA ILE A 17 0.80 -19.60 7.30
C ILE A 17 0.26 -20.75 8.14
N GLY A 18 1.15 -21.43 8.87
CA GLY A 18 0.79 -22.64 9.59
C GLY A 18 1.53 -22.80 10.90
N TYR A 19 0.94 -23.61 11.77
CA TYR A 19 1.55 -24.09 13.01
C TYR A 19 1.27 -25.59 13.17
N GLY A 20 2.32 -26.41 13.19
CA GLY A 20 2.22 -27.87 13.13
C GLY A 20 1.55 -28.33 11.83
N ASN A 21 0.49 -29.13 11.95
CA ASN A 21 -0.27 -29.66 10.80
C ASN A 21 -1.49 -28.79 10.42
N SER A 22 -1.59 -27.56 10.93
CA SER A 22 -2.68 -26.65 10.61
C SER A 22 -2.18 -25.44 9.84
N TRP A 23 -2.85 -25.14 8.73
CA TRP A 23 -2.52 -24.07 7.81
C TRP A 23 -3.77 -23.23 7.53
N SER A 24 -3.60 -21.93 7.34
CA SER A 24 -4.64 -21.02 6.87
C SER A 24 -4.07 -20.08 5.82
N ARG A 25 -4.93 -19.64 4.89
CA ARG A 25 -4.53 -18.66 3.88
C ARG A 25 -4.25 -17.33 4.57
N LEU A 26 -3.09 -16.77 4.28
CA LEU A 26 -2.69 -15.44 4.72
C LEU A 26 -3.16 -14.38 3.73
N LEU A 27 -2.87 -14.58 2.45
CA LEU A 27 -3.20 -13.65 1.37
C LEU A 27 -3.13 -14.34 0.01
N ALA A 28 -3.60 -13.67 -1.03
CA ALA A 28 -3.41 -14.06 -2.41
C ALA A 28 -2.67 -12.97 -3.20
N LEU A 29 -1.87 -13.42 -4.16
CA LEU A 29 -1.24 -12.58 -5.17
C LEU A 29 -1.82 -12.91 -6.55
N LYS A 30 -2.09 -11.88 -7.33
CA LYS A 30 -2.32 -11.98 -8.76
C LYS A 30 -1.18 -11.26 -9.47
N LEU A 31 -0.47 -11.97 -10.33
CA LEU A 31 0.73 -11.49 -10.99
C LEU A 31 0.48 -11.49 -12.49
N PHE A 32 0.79 -10.39 -13.15
CA PHE A 32 0.83 -10.33 -14.60
C PHE A 32 2.27 -10.12 -15.06
N MET A 33 2.77 -11.08 -15.84
CA MET A 33 4.18 -11.16 -16.25
C MET A 33 4.55 -10.18 -17.38
N GLY A 34 3.61 -9.35 -17.82
CA GLY A 34 3.85 -8.34 -18.86
C GLY A 34 3.68 -8.91 -20.26
N ARG A 35 3.38 -8.03 -21.20
CA ARG A 35 3.38 -8.32 -22.64
C ARG A 35 4.04 -7.15 -23.37
N PRO A 36 5.39 -7.10 -23.38
CA PRO A 36 6.12 -6.00 -24.02
C PRO A 36 5.80 -5.87 -25.52
N PRO A 37 5.89 -4.66 -26.08
CA PRO A 37 6.17 -3.40 -25.38
C PRO A 37 4.93 -2.78 -24.71
N PHE A 38 3.74 -3.35 -24.91
CA PHE A 38 2.46 -2.67 -24.64
C PHE A 38 1.99 -2.74 -23.19
N TYR A 39 2.23 -3.87 -22.52
CA TYR A 39 1.76 -4.08 -21.15
C TYR A 39 2.93 -4.37 -20.22
N ARG A 40 3.12 -3.49 -19.23
CA ARG A 40 4.07 -3.71 -18.15
C ARG A 40 3.56 -4.76 -17.17
N ARG A 41 4.47 -5.31 -16.38
CA ARG A 41 4.12 -6.22 -15.30
C ARG A 41 3.36 -5.48 -14.21
N TRP A 42 2.54 -6.23 -13.49
CA TRP A 42 1.90 -5.74 -12.28
C TRP A 42 1.67 -6.87 -11.30
N VAL A 43 1.54 -6.48 -10.04
CA VAL A 43 1.32 -7.36 -8.90
C VAL A 43 0.15 -6.81 -8.11
N GLU A 44 -0.78 -7.68 -7.74
CA GLU A 44 -1.93 -7.35 -6.91
C GLU A 44 -1.94 -8.25 -5.68
N VAL A 45 -2.00 -7.64 -4.49
CA VAL A 45 -2.16 -8.31 -3.18
C VAL A 45 -3.61 -8.14 -2.75
N PHE A 46 -4.30 -9.25 -2.50
CA PHE A 46 -5.73 -9.26 -2.19
C PHE A 46 -6.10 -10.41 -1.24
N LEU A 47 -7.31 -10.38 -0.68
CA LEU A 47 -7.80 -11.38 0.30
C LEU A 47 -6.87 -11.56 1.52
N VAL A 48 -6.29 -10.45 1.98
CA VAL A 48 -5.38 -10.45 3.13
C VAL A 48 -6.15 -10.69 4.43
N MET A 49 -5.66 -11.63 5.23
CA MET A 49 -6.16 -11.92 6.56
C MET A 49 -5.33 -11.13 7.58
N PRO A 50 -5.87 -10.07 8.22
CA PRO A 50 -5.11 -9.22 9.13
C PRO A 50 -4.74 -9.95 10.44
N ARG A 51 -5.51 -10.97 10.79
CA ARG A 51 -5.36 -11.82 11.97
C ARG A 51 -5.84 -13.23 11.65
N ILE A 52 -5.09 -14.22 12.10
CA ILE A 52 -5.40 -15.64 11.88
C ILE A 52 -5.36 -16.36 13.23
N GLU A 53 -6.39 -17.15 13.51
CA GLU A 53 -6.41 -18.05 14.66
C GLU A 53 -6.16 -19.49 14.21
N LEU A 54 -5.15 -20.14 14.78
CA LEU A 54 -4.75 -21.51 14.49
C LEU A 54 -4.52 -22.28 15.80
N ARG A 55 -5.38 -23.26 16.10
CA ARG A 55 -5.26 -24.13 17.28
C ARG A 55 -5.06 -23.36 18.60
N GLY A 56 -5.84 -22.30 18.81
CA GLY A 56 -5.74 -21.45 20.00
C GLY A 56 -4.53 -20.50 20.01
N ARG A 57 -3.75 -20.43 18.93
CA ARG A 57 -2.72 -19.40 18.72
C ARG A 57 -3.25 -18.33 17.80
N VAL A 58 -2.88 -17.09 18.08
CA VAL A 58 -3.21 -15.94 17.26
C VAL A 58 -1.95 -15.48 16.55
N ILE A 59 -2.01 -15.39 15.23
CA ILE A 59 -1.00 -14.77 14.39
C ILE A 59 -1.58 -13.46 13.88
N VAL A 60 -0.94 -12.35 14.21
CA VAL A 60 -1.33 -11.01 13.73
C VAL A 60 -0.41 -10.67 12.57
N PHE A 61 -1.00 -10.39 11.41
CA PHE A 61 -0.27 -9.93 10.22
C PHE A 61 -0.24 -8.41 10.19
N LEU A 62 -1.40 -7.75 10.28
CA LEU A 62 -1.52 -6.30 10.20
C LEU A 62 -0.72 -5.61 11.32
N GLY A 63 0.18 -4.72 10.94
CA GLY A 63 1.04 -3.96 11.86
C GLY A 63 2.19 -4.77 12.48
N SER A 64 2.43 -6.00 12.01
CA SER A 64 3.51 -6.86 12.52
C SER A 64 4.79 -6.76 11.68
N ASP A 65 5.91 -7.26 12.21
CA ASP A 65 7.16 -7.42 11.45
C ASP A 65 6.97 -8.35 10.23
N LEU A 66 6.06 -9.32 10.31
CA LEU A 66 5.75 -10.21 9.18
C LEU A 66 5.13 -9.45 8.01
N GLU A 67 4.27 -8.45 8.27
CA GLU A 67 3.75 -7.59 7.21
C GLU A 67 4.86 -6.72 6.61
N ARG A 68 5.71 -6.12 7.46
CA ARG A 68 6.84 -5.32 6.99
C ARG A 68 7.79 -6.15 6.11
N ASP A 69 8.22 -7.32 6.58
CA ASP A 69 9.10 -8.23 5.84
C ASP A 69 8.47 -8.67 4.51
N PHE A 70 7.16 -8.95 4.50
CA PHE A 70 6.43 -9.29 3.28
C PHE A 70 6.42 -8.13 2.29
N ILE A 71 6.09 -6.91 2.74
CA ILE A 71 6.05 -5.72 1.89
C ILE A 71 7.45 -5.37 1.38
N ASP A 72 8.49 -5.47 2.20
CA ASP A 72 9.87 -5.22 1.82
C ASP A 72 10.32 -6.23 0.75
N CYS A 73 10.08 -7.52 0.97
CA CYS A 73 10.39 -8.58 0.01
C CYS A 73 9.67 -8.39 -1.32
N LEU A 74 8.36 -8.10 -1.27
CA LEU A 74 7.56 -7.87 -2.47
C LEU A 74 8.04 -6.63 -3.23
N SER A 75 8.31 -5.55 -2.51
CA SER A 75 8.80 -4.29 -3.06
C SER A 75 10.10 -4.49 -3.82
N GLN A 76 11.03 -5.30 -3.34
CA GLN A 76 12.28 -5.60 -4.06
C GLN A 76 12.07 -6.30 -5.41
N LYS A 77 10.93 -6.96 -5.63
CA LYS A 77 10.62 -7.67 -6.88
C LYS A 77 9.87 -6.80 -7.90
N VAL A 78 9.24 -5.71 -7.45
CA VAL A 78 8.57 -4.74 -8.31
C VAL A 78 9.61 -3.77 -8.88
N LEU A 79 9.76 -3.78 -10.20
CA LEU A 79 10.72 -2.94 -10.93
C LEU A 79 10.16 -1.52 -11.16
N PRO A 80 11.02 -0.56 -11.54
CA PRO A 80 10.59 0.77 -11.96
C PRO A 80 9.43 0.75 -12.97
N ALA A 81 8.43 1.60 -12.70
CA ALA A 81 7.23 1.79 -13.52
C ALA A 81 6.31 0.57 -13.69
N GLU A 82 6.53 -0.49 -12.89
CA GLU A 82 5.58 -1.57 -12.66
C GLU A 82 4.61 -1.20 -11.54
N LYS A 83 3.43 -1.81 -11.58
CA LYS A 83 2.34 -1.48 -10.67
C LYS A 83 2.27 -2.49 -9.55
N LEU A 84 2.20 -1.98 -8.33
CA LEU A 84 1.79 -2.74 -7.15
C LEU A 84 0.40 -2.26 -6.74
N PHE A 85 -0.54 -3.18 -6.61
CA PHE A 85 -1.86 -2.95 -6.06
C PHE A 85 -1.99 -3.72 -4.75
N ILE A 86 -2.53 -3.08 -3.71
CA ILE A 86 -2.82 -3.74 -2.44
C ILE A 86 -4.23 -3.35 -2.01
N GLU A 87 -5.12 -4.33 -1.85
CA GLU A 87 -6.42 -4.09 -1.21
C GLU A 87 -6.21 -3.59 0.22
N TYR A 88 -6.87 -2.52 0.64
CA TYR A 88 -6.62 -1.93 1.96
C TYR A 88 -7.76 -2.09 2.96
N LEU A 89 -8.88 -2.74 2.59
CA LEU A 89 -10.01 -2.88 3.51
C LEU A 89 -9.71 -3.71 4.76
N TYR A 90 -8.69 -4.57 4.72
CA TYR A 90 -8.21 -5.29 5.91
C TYR A 90 -7.51 -4.37 6.93
N ASP A 91 -7.11 -3.18 6.50
CA ASP A 91 -6.39 -2.17 7.28
C ASP A 91 -7.30 -0.97 7.56
N ALA A 92 -7.98 -1.02 8.71
CA ALA A 92 -8.91 0.03 9.11
C ALA A 92 -8.26 1.42 9.25
N GLU A 93 -6.97 1.49 9.61
CA GLU A 93 -6.27 2.78 9.70
C GLU A 93 -6.09 3.39 8.31
N THR A 94 -5.60 2.62 7.34
CA THR A 94 -5.44 3.09 5.96
C THR A 94 -6.79 3.43 5.31
N ALA A 95 -7.78 2.54 5.44
CA ALA A 95 -9.10 2.76 4.87
C ALA A 95 -9.74 4.06 5.39
N LYS A 96 -9.68 4.27 6.70
CA LYS A 96 -10.25 5.46 7.32
C LYS A 96 -9.43 6.72 7.03
N ALA A 97 -8.10 6.63 6.98
CA ALA A 97 -7.25 7.75 6.58
C ALA A 97 -7.60 8.23 5.16
N LEU A 98 -7.76 7.31 4.20
CA LEU A 98 -8.15 7.64 2.83
C LEU A 98 -9.56 8.26 2.77
N GLU A 99 -10.51 7.76 3.56
CA GLU A 99 -11.85 8.34 3.68
C GLU A 99 -11.81 9.80 4.19
N LEU A 100 -10.89 10.09 5.11
CA LEU A 100 -10.67 11.43 5.69
C LEU A 100 -9.84 12.35 4.77
N GLY A 101 -9.49 11.92 3.56
CA GLY A 101 -8.72 12.71 2.61
C GLY A 101 -7.21 12.79 2.91
N VAL A 102 -6.68 11.90 3.76
CA VAL A 102 -5.23 11.79 3.96
C VAL A 102 -4.58 11.39 2.62
N PRO A 103 -3.53 12.12 2.16
CA PRO A 103 -2.82 11.75 0.95
C PRO A 103 -2.33 10.29 1.00
N PRO A 104 -2.41 9.52 -0.10
CA PRO A 104 -2.22 8.08 -0.04
C PRO A 104 -0.87 7.64 0.52
N HIS A 105 0.23 8.34 0.20
CA HIS A 105 1.58 8.08 0.71
C HIS A 105 1.76 8.39 2.21
N LEU A 106 0.81 9.08 2.84
CA LEU A 106 0.81 9.40 4.27
C LEU A 106 -0.07 8.45 5.10
N THR A 107 -0.80 7.55 4.45
CA THR A 107 -1.51 6.45 5.12
C THR A 107 -0.53 5.43 5.69
N ARG A 108 -0.98 4.53 6.57
CA ARG A 108 -0.11 3.51 7.16
C ARG A 108 0.53 2.62 6.10
N LEU A 109 -0.29 2.08 5.19
CA LEU A 109 0.18 1.23 4.10
C LEU A 109 0.99 2.02 3.07
N GLY A 110 0.51 3.20 2.66
CA GLY A 110 1.20 4.01 1.65
C GLY A 110 2.55 4.51 2.11
N PHE A 111 2.70 4.84 3.40
CA PHE A 111 4.00 5.26 3.94
C PHE A 111 5.00 4.10 3.99
N MET A 112 4.55 2.88 4.30
CA MET A 112 5.41 1.68 4.22
C MET A 112 5.90 1.42 2.78
N LEU A 113 5.06 1.66 1.78
CA LEU A 113 5.45 1.61 0.38
C LEU A 113 6.39 2.77 0.00
N PHE A 114 6.16 3.97 0.53
CA PHE A 114 7.07 5.10 0.32
C PHE A 114 8.49 4.81 0.87
N GLU A 115 8.60 4.23 2.07
CA GLU A 115 9.87 3.76 2.64
C GLU A 115 10.59 2.75 1.72
N ASN A 116 9.81 2.01 0.92
CA ASN A 116 10.28 1.04 -0.07
C ASN A 116 10.56 1.62 -1.47
N GLY A 117 10.61 2.95 -1.58
CA GLY A 117 11.02 3.66 -2.81
C GLY A 117 9.92 3.87 -3.84
N PHE A 118 8.66 3.62 -3.49
CA PHE A 118 7.53 4.02 -4.31
C PHE A 118 7.29 5.53 -4.17
N THR A 119 7.11 6.22 -5.30
CA THR A 119 6.99 7.69 -5.32
C THR A 119 5.74 8.18 -6.06
N TRP A 120 4.98 7.28 -6.66
CA TRP A 120 3.70 7.60 -7.27
C TRP A 120 2.61 6.72 -6.69
N PHE A 121 1.50 7.33 -6.30
CA PHE A 121 0.42 6.65 -5.61
C PHE A 121 -0.93 7.02 -6.21
N LYS A 122 -1.88 6.09 -6.16
CA LYS A 122 -3.28 6.33 -6.51
C LYS A 122 -4.19 5.50 -5.63
N ASN A 123 -5.15 6.17 -4.98
CA ASN A 123 -6.26 5.48 -4.33
C ASN A 123 -7.29 5.08 -5.40
N LEU A 124 -7.49 3.77 -5.59
CA LEU A 124 -8.52 3.21 -6.45
C LEU A 124 -9.72 2.84 -5.58
N TYR A 125 -10.55 3.84 -5.30
CA TYR A 125 -11.83 3.69 -4.63
C TYR A 125 -12.94 3.57 -5.69
N TYR A 126 -13.71 2.48 -5.66
CA TYR A 126 -14.86 2.28 -6.53
C TYR A 126 -16.15 2.22 -5.68
N PRO A 127 -16.94 3.31 -5.62
CA PRO A 127 -18.19 3.34 -4.88
C PRO A 127 -19.37 2.66 -5.60
N GLU A 128 -19.25 2.29 -6.88
CA GLU A 128 -20.40 1.85 -7.68
C GLU A 128 -20.22 0.46 -8.28
N GLY A 129 -20.91 -0.52 -7.68
CA GLY A 129 -21.40 -1.71 -8.38
C GLY A 129 -20.48 -2.93 -8.43
N PHE A 130 -20.01 -3.44 -7.27
CA PHE A 130 -19.64 -4.84 -6.95
C PHE A 130 -18.87 -5.74 -7.96
N MET A 131 -18.46 -5.25 -9.14
CA MET A 131 -18.07 -6.10 -10.27
C MET A 131 -16.57 -6.14 -10.57
N GLU A 132 -15.73 -5.27 -9.98
CA GLU A 132 -14.31 -5.16 -10.38
C GLU A 132 -13.26 -5.21 -9.23
N GLY A 133 -13.62 -5.86 -8.12
CA GLY A 133 -12.71 -6.09 -6.99
C GLY A 133 -12.72 -4.98 -5.93
N GLY A 134 -12.07 -5.22 -4.79
CA GLY A 134 -12.10 -4.32 -3.65
C GLY A 134 -11.29 -3.02 -3.87
N PRO A 135 -11.51 -1.99 -3.02
CA PRO A 135 -10.70 -0.78 -3.00
C PRO A 135 -9.21 -1.08 -2.80
N LYS A 136 -8.36 -0.46 -3.64
CA LYS A 136 -6.92 -0.75 -3.71
C LYS A 136 -6.08 0.51 -3.67
N LEU A 137 -4.92 0.41 -3.04
CA LEU A 137 -3.87 1.40 -3.17
C LEU A 137 -2.92 0.92 -4.29
N GLN A 138 -2.80 1.73 -5.34
CA GLN A 138 -1.80 1.53 -6.38
C GLN A 138 -0.54 2.33 -6.04
N ALA A 139 0.63 1.73 -6.22
CA ALA A 139 1.92 2.39 -6.10
C ALA A 139 2.86 2.00 -7.26
N GLU A 140 3.68 2.96 -7.71
CA GLU A 140 4.72 2.74 -8.71
C GLU A 140 6.07 3.34 -8.26
N LYS A 141 7.17 2.65 -8.63
CA LYS A 141 8.53 3.18 -8.50
C LYS A 141 8.88 4.07 -9.70
N PRO A 142 9.73 5.09 -9.53
CA PRO A 142 10.07 6.02 -10.61
C PRO A 142 10.92 5.33 -11.67
N ILE A 143 10.66 5.62 -12.96
CA ILE A 143 11.42 5.04 -14.09
C ILE A 143 12.88 5.54 -14.18
N GLY A 144 13.20 6.66 -13.52
CA GLY A 144 14.52 7.28 -13.54
C GLY A 144 14.61 8.49 -12.61
N GLY A 145 15.78 9.12 -12.54
CA GLY A 145 16.07 10.21 -11.59
C GLY A 145 15.18 11.44 -11.77
N GLU A 146 14.93 11.87 -13.00
CA GLU A 146 14.06 13.03 -13.29
C GLU A 146 12.61 12.78 -12.83
N ALA A 147 12.06 11.61 -13.17
CA ALA A 147 10.74 11.20 -12.72
C ALA A 147 10.66 11.11 -11.19
N LYS A 148 11.71 10.59 -10.54
CA LYS A 148 11.81 10.52 -9.08
C LYS A 148 11.75 11.92 -8.46
N ILE A 149 12.54 12.87 -8.95
CA ILE A 149 12.57 14.25 -8.43
C ILE A 149 11.19 14.89 -8.58
N LYS A 150 10.58 14.79 -9.77
CA LYS A 150 9.24 15.35 -10.02
C LYS A 150 8.20 14.77 -9.05
N GLN A 151 8.15 13.44 -8.95
CA GLN A 151 7.19 12.76 -8.09
C GLN A 151 7.41 13.07 -6.60
N LEU A 152 8.66 13.13 -6.14
CA LEU A 152 8.95 13.53 -4.76
C LEU A 152 8.52 14.97 -4.47
N LYS A 153 8.68 15.90 -5.41
CA LYS A 153 8.15 17.27 -5.26
C LYS A 153 6.63 17.29 -5.10
N GLU A 154 5.91 16.48 -5.88
CA GLU A 154 4.46 16.31 -5.76
C GLU A 154 4.10 15.77 -4.36
N LEU A 155 4.75 14.70 -3.90
CA LEU A 155 4.51 14.13 -2.56
C LEU A 155 4.82 15.12 -1.43
N CYS A 156 5.89 15.92 -1.58
CA CYS A 156 6.27 16.96 -0.64
C CYS A 156 5.24 18.09 -0.57
N SER A 157 4.72 18.53 -1.72
CA SER A 157 3.65 19.53 -1.80
C SER A 157 2.39 19.02 -1.10
N GLU A 158 1.95 17.79 -1.42
CA GLU A 158 0.77 17.19 -0.79
C GLU A 158 0.95 17.02 0.73
N ALA A 159 2.16 16.70 1.20
CA ALA A 159 2.45 16.60 2.62
C ALA A 159 2.45 17.95 3.34
N LEU A 160 2.95 19.01 2.70
CA LEU A 160 2.90 20.37 3.22
C LEU A 160 1.45 20.85 3.33
N ASP A 161 0.68 20.73 2.25
CA ASP A 161 -0.73 21.11 2.20
C ASP A 161 -1.56 20.37 3.27
N PHE A 162 -1.29 19.06 3.44
CA PHE A 162 -1.93 18.25 4.47
C PHE A 162 -1.61 18.74 5.88
N VAL A 163 -0.34 19.03 6.19
CA VAL A 163 0.10 19.53 7.50
C VAL A 163 -0.55 20.88 7.82
N GLU A 164 -0.53 21.82 6.89
CA GLU A 164 -1.10 23.17 7.08
C GLU A 164 -2.62 23.14 7.27
N THR A 165 -3.29 22.18 6.62
CA THR A 165 -4.72 21.98 6.75
C THR A 165 -5.05 21.31 8.07
N ILE A 166 -4.41 20.18 8.38
CA ILE A 166 -4.84 19.30 9.46
C ILE A 166 -4.59 19.89 10.85
N GLU A 167 -3.54 20.69 11.03
CA GLU A 167 -3.22 21.35 12.32
C GLU A 167 -4.40 22.14 12.88
N LYS A 168 -5.28 22.66 12.00
CA LYS A 168 -6.48 23.42 12.38
C LYS A 168 -7.64 22.55 12.85
N TYR A 169 -7.65 21.26 12.52
CA TYR A 169 -8.78 20.34 12.72
C TYR A 169 -8.45 19.14 13.63
N LEU A 170 -7.20 19.01 14.09
CA LEU A 170 -6.75 17.86 14.88
C LEU A 170 -7.49 17.70 16.22
N GLU A 171 -7.85 18.80 16.89
CA GLU A 171 -8.48 18.76 18.22
C GLU A 171 -9.97 18.43 18.17
N GLU A 172 -10.64 18.68 17.05
CA GLU A 172 -12.10 18.55 16.90
C GLU A 172 -12.53 17.21 16.30
N SER A 173 -11.58 16.41 15.79
CA SER A 173 -11.88 15.18 15.06
C SER A 173 -12.02 13.96 15.97
N ASN A 174 -13.12 13.21 15.80
CA ASN A 174 -13.30 11.89 16.40
C ASN A 174 -12.29 10.83 15.89
N TYR A 175 -11.50 11.17 14.86
CA TYR A 175 -10.46 10.31 14.29
C TYR A 175 -9.05 10.87 14.53
N ARG A 176 -8.88 11.67 15.58
CA ARG A 176 -7.62 12.31 15.97
C ARG A 176 -6.42 11.37 15.90
N ASP A 177 -6.52 10.16 16.43
CA ASP A 177 -5.39 9.22 16.46
C ASP A 177 -4.87 8.86 15.05
N ILE A 178 -5.78 8.67 14.08
CA ILE A 178 -5.42 8.37 12.69
C ILE A 178 -4.77 9.58 12.04
N LEU A 179 -5.36 10.77 12.24
CA LEU A 179 -4.86 12.02 11.68
C LEU A 179 -3.50 12.41 12.27
N VAL A 180 -3.29 12.22 13.57
CA VAL A 180 -1.99 12.44 14.23
C VAL A 180 -0.92 11.51 13.65
N LYS A 181 -1.22 10.23 13.44
CA LYS A 181 -0.25 9.30 12.82
C LYS A 181 0.11 9.71 11.38
N ALA A 182 -0.89 10.10 10.58
CA ALA A 182 -0.66 10.63 9.24
C ALA A 182 0.16 11.93 9.27
N TYR A 183 -0.12 12.82 10.22
CA TYR A 183 0.63 14.06 10.44
C TYR A 183 2.10 13.80 10.79
N LEU A 184 2.37 12.83 11.67
CA LEU A 184 3.74 12.46 12.02
C LEU A 184 4.51 11.90 10.81
N ARG A 185 3.85 11.10 9.96
CA ARG A 185 4.42 10.62 8.69
C ARG A 185 4.72 11.78 7.73
N ALA A 186 3.82 12.74 7.63
CA ALA A 186 4.01 13.94 6.82
C ALA A 186 5.22 14.75 7.31
N LYS A 187 5.34 15.00 8.62
CA LYS A 187 6.51 15.68 9.18
C LYS A 187 7.80 14.88 8.97
N ALA A 188 7.77 13.56 9.10
CA ALA A 188 8.93 12.71 8.82
C ALA A 188 9.39 12.83 7.35
N LEU A 189 8.45 12.81 6.41
CA LEU A 189 8.71 13.00 4.98
C LEU A 189 9.28 14.41 4.69
N LEU A 190 8.67 15.46 5.26
CA LEU A 190 9.10 16.84 5.08
C LEU A 190 10.52 17.08 5.62
N ASN A 191 10.80 16.57 6.83
CA ASN A 191 12.09 16.75 7.49
C ASN A 191 13.21 15.87 6.91
N GLY A 192 12.86 14.70 6.36
CA GLY A 192 13.83 13.74 5.84
C GLY A 192 14.13 13.89 4.35
N VAL A 193 13.08 14.09 3.53
CA VAL A 193 13.19 13.99 2.06
C VAL A 193 12.98 15.33 1.37
N CYS A 194 12.07 16.18 1.88
CA CYS A 194 11.72 17.43 1.19
C CYS A 194 12.74 18.55 1.39
N VAL A 195 13.68 18.39 2.34
CA VAL A 195 14.78 19.33 2.55
C VAL A 195 15.66 19.37 1.30
N GLY A 196 15.51 20.43 0.49
CA GLY A 196 16.20 20.61 -0.79
C GLY A 196 15.36 20.30 -2.04
N LEU A 197 14.09 19.92 -1.89
CA LEU A 197 13.14 19.72 -2.99
C LEU A 197 12.07 20.81 -3.08
N LEU A 198 11.71 21.41 -1.93
CA LEU A 198 10.90 22.62 -1.80
C LEU A 198 11.82 23.84 -1.78
#